data_AF-A0A3N5QY81-F1
#
_entry.id   AF-A0A3N5QY81-F1
#
_cell.length_a   1.000
_cell.length_b   1.000
_cell.length_c   1.000
_cell.angle_alpha   90.00
_cell.angle_beta   90.00
_cell.angle_gamma   90.00
#
_symmetry.space_group_name_H-M   'P 1'
#
loop_
_entity.id
_entity.type
_entity.pdbx_description
1 polymer ?
#
loop_
_entity_poly.entity_id
_entity_poly.type
_entity_poly.pdbx_seq_one_letter_code
_entity_poly.pdbx_strand_id
1 'polypeptide(L)'
;RLDKLRTWRKGRTSDSGVDPWALRSVEKTVQQLWPLLPRANQNRSSEADPADLIPRLLLAAFPDRIARRRDDQESSFILVQGRAVRFKSVNPLSQSPFIVAAHMDAGAANQGIVHIAAALTADLIREECGRRIEAVRRVEWDKKEHRIAAVLEERLGAVLLSAKPFRAADEETLPILYNLIRTTPDVLAFSEKVRQFQGRISLIARTFPEESWPDISNETLLSAPEHWLAPYLGGLRTVQGLAGLDLLPALQAQLTWKQLRLLDERAPTHLTVPSNSRIALDYASGNLPVLAVKLQELFGLADTPLIAGDRVKVLLHLLSPARRPVQITQDLKGFWNTGYPQVKKELKGRYPKHPWPDDPWNAVPTRRTKKRGHS
;
A
#
# COMPACT_ATOMS: atom_id res chain seq x y z
N ARG A 1 20.64 -31.44 -35.42
CA ARG A 1 21.76 -32.42 -35.30
C ARG A 1 21.29 -33.84 -35.68
N LEU A 2 20.17 -34.32 -35.13
CA LEU A 2 19.63 -35.63 -35.47
C LEU A 2 19.18 -35.76 -36.92
N ASP A 3 18.61 -34.71 -37.51
CA ASP A 3 18.27 -34.74 -38.93
C ASP A 3 19.50 -34.94 -39.82
N LYS A 4 20.61 -34.28 -39.47
CA LYS A 4 21.90 -34.46 -40.14
C LYS A 4 22.41 -35.90 -40.03
N LEU A 5 22.31 -36.53 -38.85
CA LEU A 5 22.64 -37.95 -38.66
C LEU A 5 21.72 -38.87 -39.47
N ARG A 6 20.41 -38.59 -39.50
CA ARG A 6 19.42 -39.37 -40.26
C ARG A 6 19.63 -39.27 -41.77
N THR A 7 19.90 -38.08 -42.27
CA THR A 7 20.21 -37.85 -43.69
C THR A 7 21.48 -38.60 -44.08
N TRP A 8 22.50 -38.59 -43.22
CA TRP A 8 23.73 -39.37 -43.41
C TRP A 8 23.47 -40.88 -43.41
N ARG A 9 22.66 -41.40 -42.47
CA ARG A 9 22.23 -42.82 -42.43
C ARG A 9 21.49 -43.26 -43.70
N LYS A 10 20.76 -42.34 -44.34
CA LYS A 10 20.02 -42.59 -45.59
C LYS A 10 20.91 -42.55 -46.85
N GLY A 11 22.24 -42.43 -46.70
CA GLY A 11 23.18 -42.48 -47.81
C GLY A 11 23.20 -41.23 -48.70
N ARG A 12 22.53 -40.13 -48.29
CA ARG A 12 22.66 -38.84 -48.98
C ARG A 12 23.96 -38.19 -48.51
N THR A 13 24.81 -37.80 -49.48
CA THR A 13 26.13 -37.19 -49.26
C THR A 13 26.07 -36.12 -48.16
N SER A 14 27.02 -36.20 -47.23
CA SER A 14 27.13 -35.32 -46.07
C SER A 14 27.11 -33.85 -46.52
N ASP A 15 26.08 -33.15 -46.07
CA ASP A 15 25.94 -31.70 -46.15
C ASP A 15 27.25 -31.00 -45.71
N SER A 16 27.68 -29.96 -46.43
CA SER A 16 28.88 -29.20 -46.09
C SER A 16 28.71 -28.57 -44.70
N GLY A 17 29.51 -29.02 -43.73
CA GLY A 17 29.46 -28.54 -42.34
C GLY A 17 29.10 -29.58 -41.27
N VAL A 18 29.28 -30.88 -41.55
CA VAL A 18 29.19 -31.95 -40.53
C VAL A 18 30.45 -32.79 -40.57
N ASP A 19 31.11 -32.96 -39.42
CA ASP A 19 32.29 -33.82 -39.29
C ASP A 19 31.92 -35.31 -39.45
N PRO A 20 32.42 -36.01 -40.49
CA PRO A 20 32.14 -37.43 -40.70
C PRO A 20 32.65 -38.33 -39.57
N TRP A 21 33.73 -37.95 -38.88
CA TRP A 21 34.26 -38.74 -37.78
C TRP A 21 33.34 -38.69 -36.55
N ALA A 22 32.78 -37.52 -36.25
CA ALA A 22 31.76 -37.37 -35.23
C ALA A 22 30.52 -38.26 -35.50
N LEU A 23 30.07 -38.35 -36.76
CA LEU A 23 28.94 -39.23 -37.14
C LEU A 23 29.27 -40.71 -36.95
N ARG A 24 30.46 -41.16 -37.37
CA ARG A 24 30.92 -42.54 -37.15
C ARG A 24 31.10 -42.88 -35.67
N SER A 25 31.59 -41.93 -34.88
CA SER A 25 31.72 -42.08 -33.44
C SER A 25 30.35 -42.33 -32.78
N VAL A 26 29.33 -41.55 -33.17
CA VAL A 26 27.95 -41.77 -32.72
C VAL A 26 27.45 -43.17 -33.09
N GLU A 27 27.68 -43.66 -34.31
CA GLU A 27 27.28 -45.03 -34.67
C GLU A 27 27.97 -46.09 -33.85
N LYS A 28 29.28 -45.94 -33.61
CA LYS A 28 30.03 -46.87 -32.79
C LYS A 28 29.47 -46.92 -31.36
N THR A 29 29.11 -45.77 -30.79
CA THR A 29 28.45 -45.70 -29.49
C THR A 29 27.08 -46.38 -29.51
N VAL A 30 26.27 -46.19 -30.57
CA VAL A 30 24.99 -46.88 -30.72
C VAL A 30 25.19 -48.40 -30.77
N GLN A 31 26.15 -48.90 -31.56
CA GLN A 31 26.47 -50.33 -31.64
C GLN A 31 26.92 -50.92 -30.30
N GLN A 32 27.60 -50.13 -29.46
CA GLN A 32 28.02 -50.55 -28.12
C GLN A 32 26.86 -50.57 -27.12
N LEU A 33 25.96 -49.60 -27.17
CA LEU A 33 24.86 -49.45 -26.21
C LEU A 33 23.63 -50.29 -26.57
N TRP A 34 23.39 -50.55 -27.86
CA TRP A 34 22.21 -51.28 -28.33
C TRP A 34 22.05 -52.68 -27.72
N PRO A 35 23.11 -53.51 -27.63
CA PRO A 35 23.01 -54.86 -27.05
C PRO A 35 22.71 -54.85 -25.55
N LEU A 36 23.01 -53.75 -24.85
CA LEU A 36 22.79 -53.60 -23.41
C LEU A 36 21.33 -53.29 -23.06
N LEU A 37 20.50 -52.91 -24.04
CA LEU A 37 19.08 -52.67 -23.84
C LEU A 37 18.31 -54.01 -23.72
N PRO A 38 17.27 -54.10 -22.86
CA PRO A 38 16.43 -55.29 -22.77
C PRO A 38 15.84 -55.67 -24.14
N ARG A 39 15.86 -56.96 -24.50
CA ARG A 39 15.37 -57.46 -25.81
C ARG A 39 13.95 -57.00 -26.15
N ALA A 40 13.08 -56.85 -25.15
CA ALA A 40 11.72 -56.33 -25.32
C ALA A 40 11.65 -54.89 -25.88
N ASN A 41 12.70 -54.08 -25.67
CA ASN A 41 12.83 -52.72 -26.20
C ASN A 41 13.59 -52.65 -27.53
N GLN A 42 14.32 -53.69 -27.93
CA GLN A 42 15.07 -53.73 -29.18
C GLN A 42 14.15 -53.84 -30.42
N ASN A 43 12.96 -54.42 -30.26
CA ASN A 43 11.96 -54.59 -31.33
C ASN A 43 10.83 -53.55 -31.32
N ARG A 44 10.86 -52.56 -30.40
CA ARG A 44 9.89 -51.47 -30.43
C ARG A 44 10.31 -50.46 -31.50
N SER A 45 9.66 -50.52 -32.66
CA SER A 45 9.62 -49.38 -33.57
C SER A 45 8.92 -48.23 -32.85
N SER A 46 9.67 -47.21 -32.46
CA SER A 46 9.10 -46.00 -31.87
C SER A 46 8.22 -45.31 -32.91
N GLU A 47 6.91 -45.48 -32.79
CA GLU A 47 5.91 -44.65 -33.50
C GLU A 47 5.91 -43.20 -32.98
N ALA A 48 6.48 -42.96 -31.80
CA ALA A 48 6.59 -41.63 -31.21
C ALA A 48 7.61 -40.76 -31.95
N ASP A 49 7.26 -39.49 -32.17
CA ASP A 49 8.13 -38.50 -32.77
C ASP A 49 9.36 -38.29 -31.86
N PRO A 50 10.59 -38.50 -32.36
CA PRO A 50 11.82 -38.20 -31.64
C PRO A 50 11.89 -36.78 -31.10
N ALA A 51 11.22 -35.83 -31.76
CA ALA A 51 11.12 -34.45 -31.29
C ALA A 51 10.48 -34.36 -29.89
N ASP A 52 9.56 -35.27 -29.56
CA ASP A 52 8.90 -35.34 -28.25
C ASP A 52 9.66 -36.23 -27.25
N LEU A 53 10.29 -37.30 -27.71
CA LEU A 53 11.01 -38.26 -26.86
C LEU A 53 12.26 -37.66 -26.21
N ILE A 54 13.03 -36.85 -26.94
CA ILE A 54 14.31 -36.33 -26.44
C ILE A 54 14.12 -35.39 -25.25
N PRO A 55 13.23 -34.39 -25.31
CA PRO A 55 12.86 -33.59 -24.15
C PRO A 55 12.47 -34.44 -22.93
N ARG A 56 11.64 -35.48 -23.08
CA ARG A 56 11.24 -36.38 -21.97
C ARG A 56 12.42 -37.09 -21.34
N LEU A 57 13.30 -37.67 -22.16
CA LEU A 57 14.51 -38.36 -21.67
C LEU A 57 15.46 -37.39 -20.95
N LEU A 58 15.61 -36.17 -21.44
CA LEU A 58 16.43 -35.14 -20.80
C LEU A 58 15.83 -34.66 -19.48
N LEU A 59 14.50 -34.56 -19.39
CA LEU A 59 13.80 -34.24 -18.14
C LEU A 59 13.99 -35.34 -17.09
N ALA A 60 13.98 -36.62 -17.49
CA ALA A 60 14.26 -37.73 -16.58
C ALA A 60 15.71 -37.74 -16.09
N ALA A 61 16.67 -37.40 -16.96
CA ALA A 61 18.10 -37.40 -16.63
C ALA A 61 18.55 -36.15 -15.84
N PHE A 62 17.99 -34.98 -16.17
CA PHE A 62 18.43 -33.68 -15.64
C PHE A 62 17.26 -32.80 -15.19
N PRO A 63 16.39 -33.28 -14.28
CA PRO A 63 15.21 -32.52 -13.85
C PRO A 63 15.56 -31.24 -13.08
N ASP A 64 16.76 -31.16 -12.49
CA ASP A 64 17.30 -29.98 -11.80
C ASP A 64 17.83 -28.90 -12.78
N ARG A 65 18.02 -29.26 -14.06
CA ARG A 65 18.59 -28.38 -15.10
C ARG A 65 17.55 -27.77 -16.04
N ILE A 66 16.28 -27.84 -15.65
CA ILE A 66 15.21 -27.10 -16.32
C ILE A 66 15.40 -25.62 -16.02
N ALA A 67 15.26 -24.77 -17.03
CA ALA A 67 15.44 -23.33 -16.90
C ALA A 67 14.33 -22.55 -17.60
N ARG A 68 13.91 -21.44 -16.99
CA ARG A 68 12.97 -20.46 -17.58
C ARG A 68 13.74 -19.26 -18.09
N ARG A 69 13.38 -18.76 -19.27
CA ARG A 69 13.91 -17.51 -19.80
C ARG A 69 13.56 -16.34 -18.87
N ARG A 70 14.50 -15.42 -18.67
CA ARG A 70 14.24 -14.16 -17.97
C ARG A 70 13.80 -13.09 -18.96
N ASP A 71 12.89 -12.24 -18.53
CA ASP A 71 12.33 -11.18 -19.38
C ASP A 71 13.24 -9.94 -19.44
N ASP A 72 14.23 -9.83 -18.54
CA ASP A 72 15.09 -8.67 -18.39
C ASP A 72 16.43 -8.74 -19.16
N GLN A 73 16.85 -9.93 -19.59
CA GLN A 73 18.12 -10.12 -20.28
C GLN A 73 18.01 -11.15 -21.40
N GLU A 74 18.45 -10.77 -22.59
CA GLU A 74 18.46 -11.65 -23.76
C GLU A 74 19.36 -12.87 -23.53
N SER A 75 18.86 -14.06 -23.90
CA SER A 75 19.58 -15.34 -23.74
C SER A 75 19.89 -15.74 -22.29
N SER A 76 19.24 -15.13 -21.29
CA SER A 76 19.42 -15.45 -19.87
C SER A 76 18.27 -16.29 -19.33
N PHE A 77 18.59 -17.28 -18.50
CA PHE A 77 17.65 -18.25 -17.95
C PHE A 77 17.92 -18.47 -16.46
N ILE A 78 16.89 -18.88 -15.71
CA ILE A 78 16.98 -19.27 -14.31
C ILE A 78 16.66 -20.75 -14.19
N LEU A 79 17.58 -21.53 -13.62
CA LEU A 79 17.42 -22.95 -13.34
C LEU A 79 16.44 -23.20 -12.19
N VAL A 80 15.94 -24.43 -12.04
CA VAL A 80 15.12 -24.87 -10.89
C VAL A 80 15.76 -24.51 -9.54
N GLN A 81 17.09 -24.58 -9.46
CA GLN A 81 17.85 -24.25 -8.25
C GLN A 81 18.00 -22.73 -7.98
N GLY A 82 17.48 -21.87 -8.87
CA GLY A 82 17.59 -20.40 -8.76
C GLY A 82 18.85 -19.79 -9.39
N ARG A 83 19.81 -20.63 -9.79
CA ARG A 83 21.03 -20.18 -10.47
C ARG A 83 20.73 -19.68 -11.89
N ALA A 84 21.36 -18.57 -12.26
CA ALA A 84 21.27 -18.04 -13.62
C ALA A 84 22.22 -18.77 -14.59
N VAL A 85 21.76 -18.99 -15.81
CA VAL A 85 22.56 -19.53 -16.92
C VAL A 85 22.28 -18.77 -18.20
N ARG A 86 23.23 -18.76 -19.14
CA ARG A 86 23.05 -18.10 -20.44
C ARG A 86 23.72 -18.85 -21.57
N PHE A 87 23.31 -18.55 -22.80
CA PHE A 87 24.08 -18.97 -23.97
C PHE A 87 25.30 -18.06 -24.18
N LYS A 88 26.40 -18.63 -24.71
CA LYS A 88 27.64 -17.89 -25.01
C LYS A 88 27.51 -17.02 -26.27
N SER A 89 26.71 -17.46 -27.24
CA SER A 89 26.45 -16.80 -28.52
C SER A 89 24.96 -16.85 -28.84
N VAL A 90 24.51 -16.07 -29.83
CA VAL A 90 23.13 -16.09 -30.33
C VAL A 90 22.74 -17.53 -30.67
N ASN A 91 21.69 -18.02 -30.01
CA ASN A 91 21.18 -19.37 -30.17
C ASN A 91 19.69 -19.29 -30.50
N PRO A 92 19.15 -20.08 -31.44
CA PRO A 92 17.71 -20.13 -31.69
C PRO A 92 16.87 -20.42 -30.43
N LEU A 93 17.44 -21.18 -29.48
CA LEU A 93 16.80 -21.50 -28.21
C LEU A 93 16.77 -20.34 -27.21
N SER A 94 17.45 -19.22 -27.48
CA SER A 94 17.43 -18.03 -26.62
C SER A 94 16.03 -17.42 -26.49
N GLN A 95 15.15 -17.67 -27.47
CA GLN A 95 13.75 -17.20 -27.46
C GLN A 95 12.77 -18.24 -26.90
N SER A 96 13.23 -19.48 -26.65
CA SER A 96 12.38 -20.50 -26.04
C SER A 96 12.02 -20.11 -24.61
N PRO A 97 10.75 -20.27 -24.19
CA PRO A 97 10.34 -19.89 -22.83
C PRO A 97 11.00 -20.78 -21.77
N PHE A 98 11.19 -22.06 -22.11
CA PHE A 98 11.82 -23.05 -21.24
C PHE A 98 12.84 -23.87 -22.01
N ILE A 99 13.91 -24.27 -21.32
CA ILE A 99 14.92 -25.18 -21.83
C ILE A 99 15.32 -26.20 -20.76
N VAL A 100 15.88 -27.32 -21.18
CA VAL A 100 16.69 -28.19 -20.31
C VAL A 100 18.15 -28.09 -20.74
N ALA A 101 19.03 -27.72 -19.82
CA ALA A 101 20.46 -27.62 -20.08
C ALA A 101 21.14 -28.99 -19.87
N ALA A 102 21.29 -29.75 -20.96
CA ALA A 102 21.94 -31.06 -20.92
C ALA A 102 23.45 -30.94 -20.59
N HIS A 103 24.11 -29.91 -21.13
CA HIS A 103 25.52 -29.60 -20.82
C HIS A 103 25.69 -28.12 -20.55
N MET A 104 26.25 -27.81 -19.38
CA MET A 104 26.53 -26.46 -18.94
C MET A 104 27.74 -26.43 -18.02
N ASP A 105 28.46 -25.32 -18.03
CA ASP A 105 29.55 -25.06 -17.10
C ASP A 105 29.05 -24.25 -15.91
N ALA A 106 29.79 -24.32 -14.80
CA ALA A 106 29.57 -23.43 -13.66
C ALA A 106 29.76 -21.94 -14.06
N GLY A 107 30.59 -21.63 -15.05
CA GLY A 107 30.90 -20.26 -15.44
C GLY A 107 31.59 -19.47 -14.31
N ALA A 108 31.68 -18.15 -14.49
CA ALA A 108 32.26 -17.21 -13.52
C ALA A 108 31.17 -16.32 -12.93
N ALA A 109 31.36 -15.84 -11.69
CA ALA A 109 30.46 -14.89 -11.02
C ALA A 109 28.97 -15.33 -10.97
N ASN A 110 28.72 -16.61 -10.67
CA ASN A 110 27.38 -17.17 -10.45
C ASN A 110 26.46 -17.25 -11.69
N GLN A 111 27.00 -17.05 -12.90
CA GLN A 111 26.28 -17.24 -14.17
C GLN A 111 26.89 -18.38 -14.99
N GLY A 112 26.16 -19.49 -15.13
CA GLY A 112 26.61 -20.66 -15.90
C GLY A 112 26.48 -20.45 -17.41
N ILE A 113 27.28 -21.18 -18.19
CA ILE A 113 27.23 -21.16 -19.66
C ILE A 113 26.56 -22.44 -20.15
N VAL A 114 25.47 -22.31 -20.90
CA VAL A 114 24.78 -23.42 -21.54
C VAL A 114 25.42 -23.73 -22.89
N HIS A 115 25.88 -24.97 -23.06
CA HIS A 115 26.49 -25.45 -24.31
C HIS A 115 25.54 -26.32 -25.12
N ILE A 116 24.74 -27.15 -24.43
CA ILE A 116 23.77 -28.05 -25.05
C ILE A 116 22.46 -27.91 -24.29
N ALA A 117 21.40 -27.60 -25.02
CA ALA A 117 20.05 -27.54 -24.50
C ALA A 117 19.03 -28.06 -25.51
N ALA A 118 17.84 -28.38 -25.00
CA ALA A 118 16.65 -28.62 -25.79
C ALA A 118 15.54 -27.67 -25.32
N ALA A 119 14.68 -27.25 -26.25
CA ALA A 119 13.48 -26.49 -25.91
C ALA A 119 12.51 -27.39 -25.13
N LEU A 120 11.77 -26.78 -24.20
CA LEU A 120 10.70 -27.43 -23.47
C LEU A 120 9.41 -26.61 -23.61
N THR A 121 8.28 -27.30 -23.53
CA THR A 121 6.97 -26.68 -23.32
C THR A 121 6.59 -26.78 -21.86
N ALA A 122 5.73 -25.87 -21.38
CA ALA A 122 5.22 -25.93 -20.02
C ALA A 122 4.43 -27.22 -19.76
N ASP A 123 3.67 -27.68 -20.75
CA ASP A 123 2.86 -28.90 -20.64
C ASP A 123 3.72 -30.15 -20.48
N LEU A 124 4.84 -30.24 -21.21
CA LEU A 124 5.78 -31.33 -21.04
C LEU A 124 6.40 -31.34 -19.63
N ILE A 125 6.73 -30.16 -19.09
CA ILE A 125 7.23 -30.05 -17.72
C ILE A 125 6.15 -30.51 -16.72
N ARG A 126 4.87 -30.17 -16.95
CA ARG A 126 3.75 -30.63 -16.09
C ARG A 126 3.58 -32.14 -16.13
N GLU A 127 3.65 -32.74 -17.31
CA GLU A 127 3.52 -34.19 -17.48
C GLU A 127 4.64 -34.95 -16.77
N GLU A 128 5.89 -34.56 -16.98
CA GLU A 128 7.06 -35.32 -16.49
C GLU A 128 7.45 -34.95 -15.05
N CYS A 129 7.29 -33.68 -14.67
CA CYS A 129 7.74 -33.16 -13.36
C CYS A 129 6.59 -32.82 -12.41
N GLY A 130 5.34 -33.19 -12.72
CA GLY A 130 4.13 -32.79 -11.99
C GLY A 130 4.20 -32.98 -10.47
N ARG A 131 4.81 -34.09 -9.99
CA ARG A 131 4.96 -34.37 -8.54
C ARG A 131 5.87 -33.39 -7.79
N ARG A 132 6.67 -32.61 -8.50
CA ARG A 132 7.60 -31.61 -7.95
C ARG A 132 7.10 -30.17 -8.16
N ILE A 133 5.96 -30.01 -8.82
CA ILE A 133 5.36 -28.70 -9.05
C ILE A 133 4.54 -28.34 -7.82
N GLU A 134 4.77 -27.14 -7.31
CA GLU A 134 4.08 -26.60 -6.16
C GLU A 134 3.21 -25.42 -6.59
N ALA A 135 2.03 -25.31 -5.96
CA ALA A 135 1.17 -24.15 -6.09
C ALA A 135 1.42 -23.21 -4.91
N VAL A 136 1.99 -22.05 -5.20
CA VAL A 136 2.38 -21.06 -4.18
C VAL A 136 1.46 -19.85 -4.30
N ARG A 137 0.76 -19.53 -3.20
CA ARG A 137 -0.02 -18.30 -3.09
C ARG A 137 0.91 -17.16 -2.69
N ARG A 138 1.01 -16.15 -3.54
CA ARG A 138 1.76 -14.94 -3.26
C ARG A 138 0.80 -13.77 -3.16
N VAL A 139 0.76 -13.14 -2.00
CA VAL A 139 -0.03 -11.94 -1.74
C VAL A 139 0.93 -10.87 -1.26
N GLU A 140 1.06 -9.78 -2.01
CA GLU A 140 2.01 -8.73 -1.71
C GLU A 140 1.49 -7.35 -2.10
N TRP A 141 2.12 -6.32 -1.57
CA TRP A 141 1.88 -4.95 -1.98
C TRP A 141 2.69 -4.61 -3.24
N ASP A 142 1.99 -4.36 -4.35
CA ASP A 142 2.61 -3.86 -5.57
C ASP A 142 2.83 -2.34 -5.45
N LYS A 143 4.10 -1.95 -5.34
CA LYS A 143 4.51 -0.54 -5.22
C LYS A 143 4.29 0.27 -6.50
N LYS A 144 4.28 -0.38 -7.67
CA LYS A 144 4.09 0.31 -8.96
C LYS A 144 2.60 0.59 -9.20
N GLU A 145 1.78 -0.41 -8.94
CA GLU A 145 0.33 -0.34 -9.14
C GLU A 145 -0.43 0.21 -7.92
N HIS A 146 0.28 0.46 -6.81
CA HIS A 146 -0.29 0.98 -5.56
C HIS A 146 -1.48 0.16 -5.04
N ARG A 147 -1.36 -1.17 -5.13
CA ARG A 147 -2.42 -2.11 -4.75
C ARG A 147 -1.87 -3.45 -4.28
N ILE A 148 -2.71 -4.20 -3.57
CA ILE A 148 -2.45 -5.60 -3.25
C ILE A 148 -2.59 -6.44 -4.52
N ALA A 149 -1.52 -7.15 -4.85
CA ALA A 149 -1.48 -8.16 -5.89
C ALA A 149 -1.52 -9.54 -5.24
N ALA A 150 -2.41 -10.40 -5.73
CA ALA A 150 -2.57 -11.77 -5.28
C ALA A 150 -2.48 -12.70 -6.49
N VAL A 151 -1.46 -13.55 -6.51
CA VAL A 151 -1.14 -14.42 -7.64
C VAL A 151 -0.88 -15.84 -7.13
N LEU A 152 -1.54 -16.81 -7.76
CA LEU A 152 -1.28 -18.23 -7.57
C LEU A 152 -0.24 -18.62 -8.61
N GLU A 153 0.96 -18.91 -8.13
CA GLU A 153 2.11 -19.31 -8.94
C GLU A 153 2.21 -20.83 -8.98
N GLU A 154 2.30 -21.42 -10.18
CA GLU A 154 2.78 -22.79 -10.36
C GLU A 154 4.29 -22.76 -10.52
N ARG A 155 5.02 -23.41 -9.62
CA ARG A 155 6.48 -23.37 -9.60
C ARG A 155 7.10 -24.75 -9.58
N LEU A 156 8.23 -24.87 -10.27
CA LEU A 156 9.19 -25.96 -10.10
C LEU A 156 10.47 -25.36 -9.51
N GLY A 157 10.57 -25.34 -8.19
CA GLY A 157 11.61 -24.57 -7.48
C GLY A 157 11.58 -23.09 -7.88
N ALA A 158 12.70 -22.58 -8.40
CA ALA A 158 12.79 -21.19 -8.87
C ALA A 158 12.17 -20.94 -10.26
N VAL A 159 11.76 -21.98 -10.99
CA VAL A 159 11.14 -21.87 -12.31
C VAL A 159 9.63 -21.62 -12.17
N LEU A 160 9.16 -20.45 -12.62
CA LEU A 160 7.75 -20.11 -12.71
C LEU A 160 7.14 -20.67 -14.00
N LEU A 161 6.16 -21.56 -13.89
CA LEU A 161 5.48 -22.16 -15.05
C LEU A 161 4.25 -21.37 -15.47
N SER A 162 3.46 -20.94 -14.49
CA SER A 162 2.30 -20.07 -14.73
C SER A 162 2.03 -19.21 -13.50
N ALA A 163 1.37 -18.08 -13.73
CA ALA A 163 0.94 -17.14 -12.69
C ALA A 163 -0.48 -16.72 -13.02
N LYS A 164 -1.43 -16.98 -12.11
CA LYS A 164 -2.84 -16.62 -12.29
C LYS A 164 -3.30 -15.71 -11.16
N PRO A 165 -3.93 -14.57 -11.45
CA PRO A 165 -4.49 -13.72 -10.40
C PRO A 165 -5.59 -14.48 -9.67
N PHE A 166 -5.68 -14.29 -8.35
CA PHE A 166 -6.78 -14.82 -7.54
C PHE A 166 -7.25 -13.78 -6.54
N ARG A 167 -8.40 -14.02 -5.91
CA ARG A 167 -8.93 -13.16 -4.86
C ARG A 167 -8.44 -13.64 -3.50
N ALA A 168 -7.52 -12.88 -2.89
CA ALA A 168 -7.04 -13.14 -1.53
C ALA A 168 -8.10 -12.80 -0.48
N ALA A 169 -8.17 -13.67 0.54
CA ALA A 169 -9.02 -13.48 1.70
C ALA A 169 -8.49 -12.31 2.55
N ASP A 170 -9.36 -11.73 3.39
CA ASP A 170 -8.95 -10.60 4.22
C ASP A 170 -7.83 -10.99 5.19
N GLU A 171 -7.83 -12.22 5.71
CA GLU A 171 -6.75 -12.79 6.56
C GLU A 171 -5.35 -12.69 5.92
N GLU A 172 -5.24 -12.84 4.60
CA GLU A 172 -3.98 -12.73 3.87
C GLU A 172 -3.61 -11.27 3.56
N THR A 173 -4.61 -10.40 3.40
CA THR A 173 -4.40 -9.00 2.97
C THR A 173 -4.22 -8.02 4.11
N LEU A 174 -4.87 -8.25 5.25
CA LEU A 174 -4.85 -7.35 6.40
C LEU A 174 -3.43 -7.14 6.95
N PRO A 175 -2.58 -8.18 7.14
CA PRO A 175 -1.20 -7.98 7.59
C PRO A 175 -0.39 -7.05 6.68
N ILE A 176 -0.64 -7.13 5.37
CA ILE A 176 0.02 -6.28 4.36
C ILE A 176 -0.44 -4.83 4.50
N LEU A 177 -1.75 -4.60 4.67
CA LEU A 177 -2.29 -3.26 4.90
C LEU A 177 -1.78 -2.64 6.21
N TYR A 178 -1.71 -3.42 7.30
CA TYR A 178 -1.15 -2.94 8.56
C TYR A 178 0.30 -2.51 8.40
N ASN A 179 1.12 -3.31 7.73
CA ASN A 179 2.50 -2.96 7.45
C ASN A 179 2.63 -1.72 6.55
N LEU A 180 1.76 -1.60 5.54
CA LEU A 180 1.71 -0.43 4.67
C LEU A 180 1.39 0.85 5.46
N ILE A 181 0.38 0.80 6.33
CA ILE A 181 -0.02 1.95 7.16
C ILE A 181 1.12 2.38 8.11
N ARG A 182 1.82 1.42 8.73
CA ARG A 182 2.98 1.70 9.58
C ARG A 182 4.14 2.37 8.83
N THR A 183 4.43 1.86 7.63
CA THR A 183 5.61 2.29 6.86
C THR A 183 5.34 3.51 5.98
N THR A 184 4.09 3.75 5.61
CA THR A 184 3.65 4.87 4.76
C THR A 184 2.43 5.56 5.39
N PRO A 185 2.63 6.40 6.42
CA PRO A 185 1.54 7.06 7.15
C PRO A 185 0.54 7.85 6.28
N ASP A 186 1.03 8.43 5.18
CA ASP A 186 0.25 9.31 4.30
C ASP A 186 -0.81 8.58 3.46
N VAL A 187 -0.87 7.23 3.54
CA VAL A 187 -1.94 6.46 2.87
C VAL A 187 -3.31 6.63 3.54
N LEU A 188 -3.35 7.10 4.79
CA LEU A 188 -4.58 7.37 5.52
C LEU A 188 -4.89 8.87 5.51
N ALA A 189 -6.12 9.22 5.13
CA ALA A 189 -6.56 10.61 5.12
C ALA A 189 -7.17 11.01 6.48
N PHE A 190 -6.39 11.70 7.31
CA PHE A 190 -6.89 12.31 8.54
C PHE A 190 -7.63 13.61 8.23
N SER A 191 -8.91 13.48 7.86
CA SER A 191 -9.79 14.61 7.52
C SER A 191 -9.90 15.64 8.66
N GLU A 192 -10.36 16.85 8.36
CA GLU A 192 -10.59 17.90 9.37
C GLU A 192 -11.48 17.39 10.52
N LYS A 193 -12.53 16.61 10.23
CA LYS A 193 -13.41 16.03 11.25
C LYS A 193 -12.65 15.08 12.19
N VAL A 194 -11.77 14.27 11.64
CA VAL A 194 -10.91 13.36 12.41
C VAL A 194 -9.95 14.16 13.29
N ARG A 195 -9.33 15.21 12.74
CA ARG A 195 -8.44 16.10 13.49
C ARG A 195 -9.16 16.80 14.65
N GLN A 196 -10.37 17.31 14.40
CA GLN A 196 -11.20 17.90 15.45
C GLN A 196 -11.53 16.87 16.54
N PHE A 197 -11.89 15.64 16.17
CA PHE A 197 -12.17 14.57 17.12
C PHE A 197 -10.95 14.19 17.98
N GLN A 198 -9.77 14.03 17.35
CA GLN A 198 -8.50 13.82 18.04
C GLN A 198 -8.18 14.95 19.02
N GLY A 199 -8.34 16.21 18.59
CA GLY A 199 -8.10 17.38 19.42
C GLY A 199 -9.03 17.45 20.64
N ARG A 200 -10.31 17.13 20.47
CA ARG A 200 -11.29 17.06 21.58
C ARG A 200 -10.88 16.03 22.62
N ILE A 201 -10.52 14.82 22.19
CA ILE A 201 -10.10 13.74 23.11
C ILE A 201 -8.79 14.10 23.79
N SER A 202 -7.82 14.64 23.04
CA SER A 202 -6.55 15.09 23.61
C SER A 202 -6.75 16.17 24.68
N LEU A 203 -7.66 17.12 24.45
CA LEU A 203 -8.01 18.12 25.46
C LEU A 203 -8.56 17.49 26.73
N ILE A 204 -9.55 16.60 26.61
CA ILE A 204 -10.20 15.97 27.75
C ILE A 204 -9.25 15.04 28.49
N ALA A 205 -8.45 14.23 27.79
CA ALA A 205 -7.45 13.36 28.39
C ALA A 205 -6.43 14.14 29.23
N ARG A 206 -5.99 15.32 28.76
CA ARG A 206 -5.09 16.20 29.53
C ARG A 206 -5.77 16.87 30.73
N THR A 207 -7.07 17.16 30.62
CA THR A 207 -7.83 17.90 31.64
C THR A 207 -8.36 16.99 32.76
N PHE A 208 -8.57 15.72 32.44
CA PHE A 208 -9.09 14.67 33.33
C PHE A 208 -8.22 13.39 33.22
N PRO A 209 -6.93 13.45 33.64
CA PRO A 209 -6.02 12.30 33.54
C PRO A 209 -6.51 11.06 34.32
N GLU A 210 -7.36 11.25 35.31
CA GLU A 210 -7.97 10.20 36.14
C GLU A 210 -9.03 9.35 35.40
N GLU A 211 -9.55 9.80 34.25
CA GLU A 211 -10.69 9.18 33.56
C GLU A 211 -10.29 8.19 32.43
N SER A 212 -9.01 7.83 32.32
CA SER A 212 -8.49 6.80 31.40
C SER A 212 -8.99 6.92 29.95
N TRP A 213 -8.90 8.13 29.38
CA TRP A 213 -9.23 8.38 27.98
C TRP A 213 -8.20 7.70 27.05
N PRO A 214 -8.63 7.09 25.92
CA PRO A 214 -7.71 6.42 25.02
C PRO A 214 -6.79 7.42 24.32
N ASP A 215 -5.53 7.03 24.13
CA ASP A 215 -4.63 7.78 23.26
C ASP A 215 -4.91 7.45 21.79
N ILE A 216 -5.47 8.42 21.08
CA ILE A 216 -5.76 8.35 19.65
C ILE A 216 -4.89 9.31 18.84
N SER A 217 -3.68 9.60 19.33
CA SER A 217 -2.67 10.33 18.57
C SER A 217 -2.30 9.58 17.28
N ASN A 218 -1.81 10.31 16.28
CA ASN A 218 -1.37 9.68 15.03
C ASN A 218 -0.28 8.63 15.27
N GLU A 219 0.66 8.90 16.18
CA GLU A 219 1.72 7.97 16.52
C GLU A 219 1.17 6.64 17.04
N THR A 220 0.27 6.70 18.03
CA THR A 220 -0.36 5.51 18.62
C THR A 220 -1.21 4.76 17.60
N LEU A 221 -2.05 5.46 16.84
CA LEU A 221 -2.92 4.85 15.83
C LEU A 221 -2.14 4.18 14.68
N LEU A 222 -1.05 4.80 14.24
CA LEU A 222 -0.22 4.26 13.15
C LEU A 222 0.68 3.12 13.62
N SER A 223 1.04 3.06 14.90
CA SER A 223 1.87 1.98 15.45
C SER A 223 1.15 0.62 15.48
N ALA A 224 -0.17 0.65 15.73
CA ALA A 224 -0.99 -0.55 15.89
C ALA A 224 -2.36 -0.43 15.17
N PRO A 225 -2.38 -0.33 13.83
CA PRO A 225 -3.60 -0.20 13.04
C PRO A 225 -4.56 -1.39 13.20
N GLU A 226 -4.05 -2.57 13.50
CA GLU A 226 -4.84 -3.78 13.76
C GLU A 226 -5.84 -3.64 14.91
N HIS A 227 -5.57 -2.80 15.91
CA HIS A 227 -6.44 -2.69 17.09
C HIS A 227 -7.68 -1.83 16.86
N TRP A 228 -7.60 -0.84 15.96
CA TRP A 228 -8.67 0.14 15.79
C TRP A 228 -9.28 0.15 14.40
N LEU A 229 -8.51 -0.25 13.38
CA LEU A 229 -8.92 -0.15 11.98
C LEU A 229 -9.27 -1.49 11.34
N ALA A 230 -8.90 -2.62 11.94
CA ALA A 230 -9.10 -3.96 11.36
C ALA A 230 -10.51 -4.22 10.78
N PRO A 231 -11.62 -3.91 11.49
CA PRO A 231 -12.97 -4.16 10.97
C PRO A 231 -13.32 -3.31 9.73
N TYR A 232 -12.58 -2.22 9.49
CA TYR A 232 -12.85 -1.23 8.44
C TYR A 232 -11.96 -1.42 7.21
N LEU A 233 -10.96 -2.31 7.27
CA LEU A 233 -10.05 -2.59 6.15
C LEU A 233 -10.53 -3.71 5.22
N GLY A 234 -11.61 -4.41 5.59
CA GLY A 234 -12.17 -5.52 4.81
C GLY A 234 -12.44 -5.12 3.36
N GLY A 235 -12.01 -5.95 2.42
CA GLY A 235 -12.18 -5.69 0.98
C GLY A 235 -11.32 -4.57 0.39
N LEU A 236 -10.60 -3.77 1.18
CA LEU A 236 -9.69 -2.74 0.66
C LEU A 236 -8.44 -3.39 0.07
N ARG A 237 -8.04 -2.92 -1.11
CA ARG A 237 -6.88 -3.45 -1.85
C ARG A 237 -5.99 -2.38 -2.46
N THR A 238 -6.33 -1.09 -2.36
CA THR A 238 -5.62 0.00 -3.07
C THR A 238 -5.34 1.18 -2.14
N VAL A 239 -4.35 2.02 -2.48
CA VAL A 239 -4.09 3.28 -1.74
C VAL A 239 -5.29 4.20 -1.78
N GLN A 240 -5.96 4.28 -2.93
CA GLN A 240 -7.16 5.11 -3.09
C GLN A 240 -8.29 4.66 -2.15
N GLY A 241 -8.44 3.35 -1.96
CA GLY A 241 -9.39 2.80 -0.99
C GLY A 241 -9.06 3.18 0.45
N LEU A 242 -7.77 3.15 0.82
CA LEU A 242 -7.30 3.60 2.14
C LEU A 242 -7.48 5.10 2.36
N ALA A 243 -7.16 5.91 1.35
CA ALA A 243 -7.30 7.37 1.40
C ALA A 243 -8.78 7.81 1.44
N GLY A 244 -9.67 7.02 0.83
CA GLY A 244 -11.12 7.26 0.84
C GLY A 244 -11.83 6.73 2.09
N LEU A 245 -11.13 6.06 3.01
CA LEU A 245 -11.73 5.47 4.19
C LEU A 245 -12.17 6.55 5.19
N ASP A 246 -13.42 6.49 5.64
CA ASP A 246 -13.87 7.32 6.76
C ASP A 246 -13.34 6.76 8.08
N LEU A 247 -12.35 7.43 8.66
CA LEU A 247 -11.70 7.01 9.90
C LEU A 247 -12.52 7.36 11.15
N LEU A 248 -13.49 8.28 11.06
CA LEU A 248 -14.19 8.79 12.24
C LEU A 248 -14.97 7.68 12.98
N PRO A 249 -15.73 6.78 12.30
CA PRO A 249 -16.41 5.67 12.97
C PRO A 249 -15.44 4.74 13.71
N ALA A 250 -14.29 4.45 13.10
CA ALA A 250 -13.26 3.60 13.70
C ALA A 250 -12.68 4.21 14.98
N LEU A 251 -12.45 5.52 14.98
CA LEU A 251 -11.99 6.25 16.17
C LEU A 251 -13.08 6.37 17.24
N GLN A 252 -14.34 6.59 16.86
CA GLN A 252 -15.45 6.61 17.80
C GLN A 252 -15.64 5.26 18.50
N ALA A 253 -15.41 4.16 17.80
CA ALA A 253 -15.47 2.81 18.35
C ALA A 253 -14.38 2.51 19.40
N GLN A 254 -13.33 3.33 19.49
CA GLN A 254 -12.33 3.24 20.57
C GLN A 254 -12.84 3.78 21.91
N LEU A 255 -13.97 4.49 21.92
CA LEU A 255 -14.53 5.09 23.13
C LEU A 255 -15.71 4.27 23.62
N THR A 256 -15.85 4.20 24.94
CA THR A 256 -17.11 3.74 25.54
C THR A 256 -18.24 4.73 25.26
N TRP A 257 -19.50 4.26 25.31
CA TRP A 257 -20.66 5.15 25.17
C TRP A 257 -20.66 6.29 26.19
N LYS A 258 -20.23 6.02 27.43
CA LYS A 258 -20.07 7.04 28.48
C LYS A 258 -19.04 8.10 28.08
N GLN A 259 -17.88 7.69 27.57
CA GLN A 259 -16.85 8.62 27.09
C GLN A 259 -17.35 9.45 25.90
N LEU A 260 -18.06 8.86 24.93
CA LEU A 260 -18.63 9.63 23.82
C LEU A 260 -19.56 10.74 24.32
N ARG A 261 -20.46 10.41 25.26
CA ARG A 261 -21.37 11.40 25.87
C ARG A 261 -20.60 12.48 26.63
N LEU A 262 -19.64 12.10 27.47
CA LEU A 262 -18.81 13.05 28.22
C LEU A 262 -18.01 13.97 27.29
N LEU A 263 -17.52 13.46 26.15
CA LEU A 263 -16.80 14.22 25.16
C LEU A 263 -17.68 15.30 24.53
N ASP A 264 -18.93 14.98 24.21
CA ASP A 264 -19.91 15.92 23.67
C ASP A 264 -20.32 16.98 24.68
N GLU A 265 -20.47 16.62 25.95
CA GLU A 265 -20.80 17.56 27.04
C GLU A 265 -19.62 18.49 27.38
N ARG A 266 -18.40 17.94 27.50
CA ARG A 266 -17.24 18.67 28.04
C ARG A 266 -16.36 19.32 26.98
N ALA A 267 -16.34 18.78 25.77
CA ALA A 267 -15.64 19.37 24.63
C ALA A 267 -16.62 19.51 23.45
N PRO A 268 -17.61 20.42 23.52
CA PRO A 268 -18.63 20.54 22.49
C PRO A 268 -18.04 21.02 21.16
N THR A 269 -18.62 20.62 20.03
CA THR A 269 -18.14 21.07 18.72
C THR A 269 -18.38 22.56 18.45
N HIS A 270 -19.35 23.16 19.14
CA HIS A 270 -19.75 24.57 18.96
C HIS A 270 -20.10 25.20 20.30
N LEU A 271 -19.86 26.50 20.42
CA LEU A 271 -20.36 27.33 21.52
C LEU A 271 -21.39 28.32 21.02
N THR A 272 -22.42 28.55 21.83
CA THR A 272 -23.37 29.64 21.61
C THR A 272 -22.81 30.89 22.28
N VAL A 273 -22.63 31.95 21.50
CA VAL A 273 -22.13 33.24 21.99
C VAL A 273 -23.32 34.19 22.26
N PRO A 274 -23.14 35.32 22.98
CA PRO A 274 -24.25 36.19 23.39
C PRO A 274 -25.17 36.68 22.26
N SER A 275 -24.67 36.77 21.03
CA SER A 275 -25.48 37.07 19.84
C SER A 275 -26.46 35.95 19.44
N ASN A 276 -26.52 34.84 20.19
CA ASN A 276 -27.16 33.57 19.86
C ASN A 276 -26.58 32.85 18.63
N SER A 277 -25.45 33.29 18.10
CA SER A 277 -24.73 32.53 17.07
C SER A 277 -24.08 31.28 17.67
N ARG A 278 -24.16 30.16 16.94
CA ARG A 278 -23.36 28.95 17.22
C ARG A 278 -22.06 29.01 16.43
N ILE A 279 -20.95 29.10 17.12
CA ILE A 279 -19.60 29.24 16.54
C ILE A 279 -18.84 27.94 16.78
N ALA A 280 -18.26 27.39 15.71
CA ALA A 280 -17.46 26.16 15.81
C ALA A 280 -16.20 26.42 16.64
N LEU A 281 -15.86 25.45 17.48
CA LEU A 281 -14.58 25.39 18.16
C LEU A 281 -13.57 24.62 17.30
N ASP A 282 -12.36 25.15 17.25
CA ASP A 282 -11.23 24.48 16.61
C ASP A 282 -10.32 23.88 17.69
N TYR A 283 -10.29 22.55 17.72
CA TYR A 283 -9.46 21.72 18.58
C TYR A 283 -8.20 21.20 17.88
N ALA A 284 -8.08 21.38 16.56
CA ALA A 284 -7.02 20.81 15.75
C ALA A 284 -5.77 21.72 15.66
N SER A 285 -5.95 23.04 15.73
CA SER A 285 -4.86 23.99 15.52
C SER A 285 -3.86 24.11 16.68
N GLY A 286 -4.14 23.53 17.85
CA GLY A 286 -3.22 23.63 18.99
C GLY A 286 -3.75 22.98 20.27
N ASN A 287 -3.09 23.28 21.39
CA ASN A 287 -3.41 22.68 22.69
C ASN A 287 -4.68 23.23 23.34
N LEU A 288 -5.04 24.48 23.00
CA LEU A 288 -6.22 25.15 23.52
C LEU A 288 -7.30 25.21 22.45
N PRO A 289 -8.57 25.01 22.81
CA PRO A 289 -9.69 25.14 21.89
C PRO A 289 -9.84 26.60 21.46
N VAL A 290 -9.84 26.84 20.15
CA VAL A 290 -9.93 28.18 19.56
C VAL A 290 -11.37 28.50 19.19
N LEU A 291 -11.86 29.66 19.63
CA LEU A 291 -13.13 30.22 19.22
C LEU A 291 -12.89 31.46 18.35
N ALA A 292 -12.98 31.28 17.03
CA ALA A 292 -12.84 32.37 16.06
C ALA A 292 -14.17 33.10 15.88
N VAL A 293 -14.34 34.23 16.57
CA VAL A 293 -15.62 34.92 16.69
C VAL A 293 -15.48 36.41 16.39
N LYS A 294 -16.49 36.99 15.74
CA LYS A 294 -16.53 38.44 15.51
C LYS A 294 -16.66 39.16 16.84
N LEU A 295 -15.83 40.18 17.04
CA LEU A 295 -15.76 40.91 18.29
C LEU A 295 -17.13 41.44 18.77
N GLN A 296 -17.96 41.95 17.84
CA GLN A 296 -19.28 42.49 18.19
C GLN A 296 -20.31 41.43 18.65
N GLU A 297 -20.02 40.14 18.45
CA GLU A 297 -20.89 39.05 18.91
C GLU A 297 -20.64 38.67 20.38
N LEU A 298 -19.57 39.20 20.98
CA LEU A 298 -19.20 39.00 22.38
C LEU A 298 -19.54 40.19 23.30
N PHE A 299 -20.13 41.27 22.78
CA PHE A 299 -20.59 42.36 23.65
C PHE A 299 -21.55 41.84 24.72
N GLY A 300 -21.46 42.38 25.93
CA GLY A 300 -22.21 41.87 27.08
C GLY A 300 -21.56 40.65 27.77
N LEU A 301 -20.58 39.99 27.16
CA LEU A 301 -19.90 38.86 27.79
C LEU A 301 -18.74 39.34 28.65
N ALA A 302 -18.86 39.10 29.95
CA ALA A 302 -17.87 39.54 30.91
C ALA A 302 -16.61 38.66 30.92
N ASP A 303 -16.80 37.35 31.09
CA ASP A 303 -15.72 36.39 31.26
C ASP A 303 -15.54 35.53 30.02
N THR A 304 -14.30 35.10 29.77
CA THR A 304 -13.99 34.16 28.70
C THR A 304 -14.75 32.86 28.91
N PRO A 305 -15.45 32.31 27.90
CA PRO A 305 -16.15 31.04 28.02
C PRO A 305 -15.22 29.92 28.50
N LEU A 306 -15.70 29.15 29.46
CA LEU A 306 -15.04 27.94 29.93
C LEU A 306 -15.69 26.71 29.31
N ILE A 307 -14.88 25.69 29.05
CA ILE A 307 -15.34 24.35 28.69
C ILE A 307 -14.61 23.33 29.57
N ALA A 308 -14.84 22.04 29.31
CA ALA A 308 -14.23 20.93 30.02
C ALA A 308 -14.53 20.99 31.53
N GLY A 309 -15.80 21.16 31.89
CA GLY A 309 -16.24 21.26 33.29
C GLY A 309 -15.69 22.49 34.01
N ASP A 310 -15.72 23.64 33.34
CA ASP A 310 -15.21 24.93 33.81
C ASP A 310 -13.69 25.00 34.09
N ARG A 311 -12.91 24.05 33.55
CA ARG A 311 -11.46 23.97 33.76
C ARG A 311 -10.63 24.66 32.67
N VAL A 312 -11.17 24.81 31.45
CA VAL A 312 -10.41 25.29 30.29
C VAL A 312 -11.05 26.53 29.69
N LYS A 313 -10.33 27.66 29.73
CA LYS A 313 -10.71 28.88 29.00
C LYS A 313 -10.44 28.70 27.51
N VAL A 314 -11.43 28.98 26.67
CA VAL A 314 -11.22 28.98 25.22
C VAL A 314 -10.28 30.12 24.80
N LEU A 315 -9.46 29.87 23.78
CA LEU A 315 -8.65 30.91 23.16
C LEU A 315 -9.53 31.69 22.18
N LEU A 316 -9.81 32.96 22.49
CA LEU A 316 -10.61 33.82 21.63
C LEU A 316 -9.73 34.38 20.52
N HIS A 317 -10.05 34.02 19.28
CA HIS A 317 -9.58 34.76 18.11
C HIS A 317 -10.64 35.79 17.76
N LEU A 318 -10.47 37.00 18.30
CA LEU A 318 -11.38 38.11 18.08
C LEU A 318 -11.21 38.63 16.66
N LEU A 319 -12.31 38.64 15.90
CA LEU A 319 -12.31 38.99 14.48
C LEU A 319 -13.02 40.32 14.23
N SER A 320 -12.53 41.05 13.24
CA SER A 320 -13.24 42.17 12.62
C SER A 320 -14.51 41.70 11.87
N PRO A 321 -15.39 42.62 11.41
CA PRO A 321 -16.58 42.24 10.63
C PRO A 321 -16.28 41.44 9.35
N ALA A 322 -15.12 41.71 8.72
CA ALA A 322 -14.59 40.99 7.57
C ALA A 322 -13.83 39.70 7.92
N ARG A 323 -13.95 39.22 9.16
CA ARG A 323 -13.31 37.99 9.68
C ARG A 323 -11.78 37.99 9.70
N ARG A 324 -11.15 39.17 9.67
CA ARG A 324 -9.69 39.28 9.91
C ARG A 324 -9.41 39.29 11.42
N PRO A 325 -8.42 38.53 11.92
CA PRO A 325 -8.01 38.59 13.32
C PRO A 325 -7.62 40.01 13.74
N VAL A 326 -8.08 40.43 14.92
CA VAL A 326 -7.74 41.74 15.51
C VAL A 326 -7.08 41.60 16.87
N GLN A 327 -7.40 40.54 17.61
CA GLN A 327 -6.78 40.23 18.90
C GLN A 327 -6.90 38.73 19.18
N ILE A 328 -5.92 38.17 19.87
CA ILE A 328 -5.96 36.83 20.44
C ILE A 328 -5.89 36.97 21.96
N THR A 329 -6.79 36.35 22.72
CA THR A 329 -6.81 36.44 24.19
C THR A 329 -7.52 35.25 24.87
N GLN A 330 -7.10 34.89 26.09
CA GLN A 330 -7.87 34.07 27.03
C GLN A 330 -8.44 34.89 28.20
N ASP A 331 -8.13 36.19 28.25
CA ASP A 331 -8.65 37.14 29.24
C ASP A 331 -9.51 38.20 28.53
N LEU A 332 -10.79 37.86 28.32
CA LEU A 332 -11.76 38.74 27.70
C LEU A 332 -12.02 40.00 28.55
N LYS A 333 -12.03 39.84 29.88
CA LYS A 333 -12.23 40.93 30.82
C LYS A 333 -11.09 41.95 30.77
N GLY A 334 -9.84 41.48 30.81
CA GLY A 334 -8.67 42.33 30.61
C GLY A 334 -8.71 43.01 29.25
N PHE A 335 -9.08 42.28 28.19
CA PHE A 335 -9.24 42.84 26.86
C PHE A 335 -10.25 43.99 26.81
N TRP A 336 -11.43 43.87 27.42
CA TRP A 336 -12.41 44.96 27.43
C TRP A 336 -11.89 46.23 28.11
N ASN A 337 -11.12 46.08 29.19
CA ASN A 337 -10.60 47.20 29.96
C ASN A 337 -9.47 47.94 29.26
N THR A 338 -8.53 47.21 28.63
CA THR A 338 -7.27 47.81 28.13
C THR A 338 -7.10 47.68 26.62
N GLY A 339 -7.51 46.57 26.01
CA GLY A 339 -7.30 46.29 24.59
C GLY A 339 -8.37 46.87 23.67
N TYR A 340 -9.65 46.76 24.06
CA TYR A 340 -10.79 47.19 23.26
C TYR A 340 -10.74 48.67 22.83
N PRO A 341 -10.36 49.64 23.69
CA PRO A 341 -10.29 51.04 23.28
C PRO A 341 -9.36 51.29 22.07
N GLN A 342 -8.26 50.53 21.96
CA GLN A 342 -7.33 50.64 20.84
C GLN A 342 -7.90 50.00 19.58
N VAL A 343 -8.37 48.75 19.69
CA VAL A 343 -9.00 48.00 18.57
C VAL A 343 -10.22 48.75 18.03
N LYS A 344 -11.02 49.36 18.91
CA LYS A 344 -12.18 50.17 18.54
C LYS A 344 -11.81 51.36 17.66
N LYS A 345 -10.73 52.10 17.96
CA LYS A 345 -10.31 53.27 17.16
C LYS A 345 -10.02 52.87 15.71
N GLU A 346 -9.31 51.76 15.52
CA GLU A 346 -9.01 51.21 14.20
C GLU A 346 -10.27 50.71 13.48
N LEU A 347 -11.09 49.90 14.16
CA LEU A 347 -12.28 49.29 13.56
C LEU A 347 -13.38 50.31 13.25
N LYS A 348 -13.53 51.37 14.05
CA LYS A 348 -14.49 52.44 13.78
C LYS A 348 -14.18 53.18 12.47
N GLY A 349 -12.89 53.39 12.16
CA GLY A 349 -12.46 53.99 10.90
C GLY A 349 -12.70 53.06 9.70
N ARG A 350 -12.29 51.78 9.80
CA ARG A 350 -12.43 50.82 8.69
C ARG A 350 -13.87 50.31 8.48
N TYR A 351 -14.67 50.24 9.53
CA TYR A 351 -16.03 49.67 9.51
C TYR A 351 -17.06 50.58 10.21
N PRO A 352 -17.33 51.77 9.67
CA PRO A 352 -18.18 52.78 10.34
C PRO A 352 -19.66 52.36 10.49
N LYS A 353 -20.12 51.41 9.65
CA LYS A 353 -21.50 50.89 9.67
C LYS A 353 -21.75 49.82 10.75
N HIS A 354 -20.75 49.47 11.56
CA HIS A 354 -20.87 48.47 12.62
C HIS A 354 -20.97 49.13 14.02
N PRO A 355 -21.56 48.43 15.00
CA PRO A 355 -21.65 48.94 16.37
C PRO A 355 -20.30 48.83 17.09
N TRP A 356 -19.78 49.98 17.52
CA TRP A 356 -18.57 50.12 18.30
C TRP A 356 -18.88 50.95 19.57
N PRO A 357 -19.60 50.37 20.55
CA PRO A 357 -20.07 51.04 21.75
C PRO A 357 -18.91 51.60 22.58
N ASP A 358 -19.13 52.69 23.32
CA ASP A 358 -18.17 53.15 24.34
C ASP A 358 -18.13 52.20 25.54
N ASP A 359 -19.29 51.62 25.88
CA ASP A 359 -19.41 50.58 26.89
C ASP A 359 -19.67 49.19 26.25
N PRO A 360 -18.64 48.33 26.12
CA PRO A 360 -18.81 46.98 25.57
C PRO A 360 -19.51 46.02 26.54
N TRP A 361 -19.61 46.35 27.84
CA TRP A 361 -20.17 45.49 28.87
C TRP A 361 -21.71 45.46 28.86
N ASN A 362 -22.34 46.56 28.46
CA ASN A 362 -23.80 46.67 28.42
C ASN A 362 -24.36 46.74 26.99
N ALA A 363 -23.49 46.62 25.98
CA ALA A 363 -23.91 46.70 24.59
C ALA A 363 -24.63 45.42 24.14
N VAL A 364 -25.70 45.61 23.35
CA VAL A 364 -26.45 44.50 22.76
C VAL A 364 -25.56 43.77 21.73
N PRO A 365 -25.26 42.48 21.94
CA PRO A 365 -24.46 41.69 21.00
C PRO A 365 -25.20 41.51 19.68
N THR A 366 -24.49 41.62 18.56
CA THR A 366 -25.11 41.45 17.25
C THR A 366 -24.14 40.93 16.20
N ARG A 367 -24.64 40.06 15.32
CA ARG A 367 -23.91 39.61 14.14
C ARG A 367 -24.02 40.58 12.95
N ARG A 368 -24.94 41.56 13.03
CA ARG A 368 -25.38 42.42 11.91
C ARG A 368 -24.74 43.82 11.98
N THR A 369 -24.86 44.57 10.87
CA THR A 369 -24.52 45.99 10.79
C THR A 369 -25.58 46.85 11.49
N LYS A 370 -25.31 48.13 11.75
CA LYS A 370 -26.21 49.10 12.41
C LYS A 370 -27.55 49.40 11.67
N LYS A 371 -27.94 48.67 10.62
CA LYS A 371 -29.23 48.89 9.95
C LYS A 371 -30.32 47.93 10.47
N ARG A 372 -31.36 48.58 11.00
CA ARG A 372 -32.62 48.12 11.63
C ARG A 372 -32.53 47.72 13.10
N GLY A 373 -32.70 48.73 13.95
CA GLY A 373 -33.27 48.63 15.29
C GLY A 373 -34.25 49.79 15.49
N HIS A 374 -35.45 49.65 14.91
CA HIS A 374 -36.74 50.22 15.36
C HIS A 374 -37.80 49.80 14.33
N SER A 375 -38.58 48.77 14.69
CA SER A 375 -40.02 48.87 14.78
C SER A 375 -40.50 47.99 15.91
#